data_AF-A0A1R4ACF8-F1
#
_entry.id   AF-A0A1R4ACF8-F1
#
_cell.length_a   1.000
_cell.length_b   1.000
_cell.length_c   1.000
_cell.angle_alpha   90.00
_cell.angle_beta   90.00
_cell.angle_gamma   90.00
#
_symmetry.space_group_name_H-M   'P 1'
#
loop_
_entity.id
_entity.type
_entity.pdbx_description
1 polymer ?
#
loop_
_entity_poly.entity_id
_entity_poly.type
_entity_poly.pdbx_seq_one_letter_code
_entity_poly.pdbx_strand_id
1 'polypeptide(L)'
;MDNRPKIVGVSFQEQRQNWVAHYMQDGKVKHRSFSVKKYGSDEAYKKAVQCRIDNLNKTKKQPRIHLEQHSVKTIQNLSISGTLDALNKWSNHDLLEKLMKETPKDSAQKRLKLIKMALHCILVDLQDLYPRHTIELLDYDKFDQCFKSQILDIWKSHDVEQLKPLLSIYNELFELQKLPCIIEDSQQVMLIQKTASLWGVLYNE
;
A
#
# COMPACT_ATOMS: atom_id res chain seq x y z
N MET A 1 21.34 -9.44 -14.47
CA MET A 1 20.29 -8.57 -13.91
C MET A 1 19.66 -9.27 -12.73
N ASP A 2 19.38 -8.53 -11.65
CA ASP A 2 18.77 -9.08 -10.45
C ASP A 2 17.30 -9.46 -10.72
N ASN A 3 16.94 -10.75 -10.58
CA ASN A 3 15.60 -11.28 -10.86
C ASN A 3 14.66 -11.22 -9.63
N ARG A 4 15.06 -10.49 -8.59
CA ARG A 4 14.24 -10.29 -7.39
C ARG A 4 13.04 -9.38 -7.69
N PRO A 5 11.86 -9.64 -7.09
CA PRO A 5 10.72 -8.74 -7.21
C PRO A 5 11.08 -7.34 -6.73
N LYS A 6 10.71 -6.32 -7.48
CA LYS A 6 10.96 -4.94 -7.07
C LYS A 6 9.88 -4.53 -6.08
N ILE A 7 10.30 -4.12 -4.88
CA ILE A 7 9.38 -3.63 -3.84
C ILE A 7 9.55 -2.12 -3.76
N VAL A 8 8.44 -1.39 -3.86
CA VAL A 8 8.45 0.07 -3.77
C VAL A 8 8.99 0.53 -2.42
N GLY A 9 9.94 1.47 -2.48
CA GLY A 9 10.66 1.95 -1.31
C GLY A 9 11.74 0.99 -0.81
N VAL A 10 12.02 -0.12 -1.50
CA VAL A 10 13.17 -0.98 -1.20
C VAL A 10 14.15 -0.92 -2.35
N SER A 11 15.36 -0.44 -2.08
CA SER A 11 16.38 -0.27 -3.10
C SER A 11 17.76 -0.73 -2.66
N PHE A 12 18.59 -1.09 -3.64
CA PHE A 12 19.97 -1.49 -3.41
C PHE A 12 20.92 -0.30 -3.59
N GLN A 13 21.72 0.00 -2.58
CA GLN A 13 22.79 1.00 -2.64
C GLN A 13 24.11 0.29 -2.96
N GLU A 14 24.52 0.34 -4.24
CA GLU A 14 25.73 -0.34 -4.74
C GLU A 14 27.00 0.07 -4.02
N GLN A 15 27.20 1.38 -3.80
CA GLN A 15 28.41 1.91 -3.15
C GLN A 15 28.64 1.34 -1.74
N ARG A 16 27.55 1.06 -1.02
CA ARG A 16 27.59 0.58 0.38
C ARG A 16 27.24 -0.89 0.53
N GLN A 17 26.86 -1.56 -0.58
CA GLN A 17 26.38 -2.94 -0.60
C GLN A 17 25.27 -3.17 0.45
N ASN A 18 24.27 -2.29 0.45
CA ASN A 18 23.16 -2.29 1.41
C ASN A 18 21.82 -2.36 0.70
N TRP A 19 20.91 -3.16 1.25
CA TRP A 19 19.48 -3.03 0.97
C TRP A 19 18.87 -1.99 1.89
N VAL A 20 18.15 -1.02 1.34
CA VAL A 20 17.58 0.09 2.09
C VAL A 20 16.07 0.08 1.95
N ALA A 21 15.38 0.10 3.09
CA ALA A 21 13.94 0.27 3.17
C ALA A 21 13.62 1.72 3.50
N HIS A 22 12.87 2.38 2.65
CA HIS A 22 12.28 3.69 2.83
C HIS A 22 10.83 3.52 3.30
N TYR A 23 10.39 4.30 4.27
CA TYR A 23 9.03 4.23 4.81
C TYR A 23 8.62 5.58 5.39
N MET A 24 7.32 5.85 5.44
CA MET A 24 6.78 7.02 6.11
C MET A 24 6.69 6.78 7.61
N GLN A 25 7.12 7.75 8.41
CA GLN A 25 6.92 7.78 9.85
C GLN A 25 6.77 9.23 10.29
N ASP A 26 5.71 9.55 11.03
CA ASP A 26 5.41 10.91 11.53
C ASP A 26 5.42 11.96 10.40
N GLY A 27 4.84 11.62 9.25
CA GLY A 27 4.77 12.50 8.08
C GLY A 27 6.09 12.74 7.35
N LYS A 28 7.19 12.07 7.75
CA LYS A 28 8.51 12.19 7.14
C LYS A 28 8.98 10.85 6.55
N VAL A 29 9.68 10.89 5.43
CA VAL A 29 10.36 9.71 4.87
C VAL A 29 11.55 9.36 5.76
N LYS A 30 11.53 8.17 6.35
CA LYS A 30 12.63 7.54 7.07
C LYS A 30 13.22 6.42 6.22
N HIS A 31 14.44 6.00 6.58
CA HIS A 31 15.08 4.86 5.93
C HIS A 31 15.82 3.99 6.93
N ARG A 32 15.96 2.70 6.60
CA ARG A 32 16.77 1.74 7.35
C ARG A 32 17.57 0.85 6.39
N SER A 33 18.86 0.70 6.64
CA SER A 33 19.78 -0.08 5.80
C SER A 33 20.13 -1.44 6.41
N PHE A 34 20.28 -2.44 5.54
CA PHE A 34 20.66 -3.81 5.86
C PHE A 34 21.83 -4.23 4.98
N SER A 35 22.99 -4.48 5.60
CA SER A 35 24.22 -4.75 4.87
C SER A 35 24.31 -6.18 4.36
N VAL A 36 24.69 -6.33 3.09
CA VAL A 36 24.98 -7.64 2.47
C VAL A 36 26.15 -8.32 3.18
N LYS A 37 27.17 -7.56 3.62
CA LYS A 37 28.30 -8.12 4.38
C LYS A 37 27.86 -8.80 5.68
N LYS A 38 26.80 -8.29 6.32
CA LYS A 38 26.32 -8.80 7.62
C LYS A 38 25.32 -9.93 7.47
N TYR A 39 24.40 -9.83 6.52
CA TYR A 39 23.25 -10.74 6.43
C TYR A 39 23.31 -11.67 5.21
N GLY A 40 24.17 -11.41 4.23
CA GLY A 40 24.07 -12.01 2.90
C GLY A 40 23.03 -11.30 2.03
N SER A 41 23.13 -11.49 0.72
CA SER A 41 22.33 -10.73 -0.27
C SER A 41 20.82 -10.94 -0.09
N ASP A 42 20.40 -12.20 0.07
CA ASP A 42 18.99 -12.57 0.15
C ASP A 42 18.35 -12.18 1.49
N GLU A 43 19.04 -12.39 2.61
CA GLU A 43 18.50 -12.01 3.91
C GLU A 43 18.53 -10.51 4.15
N ALA A 44 19.51 -9.78 3.60
CA ALA A 44 19.49 -8.32 3.62
C ALA A 44 18.26 -7.77 2.87
N TYR A 45 17.95 -8.34 1.69
CA TYR A 45 16.76 -8.00 0.93
C TYR A 45 15.47 -8.32 1.70
N LYS A 46 15.32 -9.55 2.23
CA LYS A 46 14.15 -9.94 3.03
C LYS A 46 13.94 -9.03 4.24
N LYS A 47 15.01 -8.65 4.93
CA LYS A 47 14.93 -7.72 6.07
C LYS A 47 14.50 -6.32 5.67
N ALA A 48 14.97 -5.81 4.52
CA ALA A 48 14.51 -4.54 3.99
C ALA A 48 13.01 -4.58 3.66
N VAL A 49 12.56 -5.62 2.97
CA VAL A 49 11.14 -5.83 2.67
C VAL A 49 10.29 -5.94 3.94
N GLN A 50 10.73 -6.73 4.93
CA GLN A 50 10.01 -6.86 6.20
C GLN A 50 9.95 -5.51 6.94
N CYS A 51 11.06 -4.77 6.98
CA CYS A 51 11.12 -3.45 7.58
C CYS A 51 10.15 -2.46 6.91
N ARG A 52 10.05 -2.49 5.58
CA ARG A 52 9.08 -1.67 4.83
C ARG A 52 7.66 -1.94 5.30
N ILE A 53 7.32 -3.21 5.48
CA ILE A 53 5.96 -3.68 5.81
C ILE A 53 5.61 -3.44 7.28
N ASP A 54 6.52 -3.76 8.19
CA ASP A 54 6.34 -3.57 9.63
C ASP A 54 6.05 -2.10 9.98
N ASN A 55 6.54 -1.16 9.16
CA ASN A 55 6.33 0.27 9.37
C ASN A 55 5.12 0.84 8.62
N LEU A 56 4.47 0.09 7.72
CA LEU A 56 3.21 0.54 7.08
C LEU A 56 2.06 0.68 8.09
N ASN A 57 1.97 -0.22 9.07
CA ASN A 57 0.84 -0.24 10.00
C ASN A 57 1.06 0.62 11.25
N LYS A 58 2.30 1.07 11.50
CA LYS A 58 2.65 1.91 12.66
C LYS A 58 2.28 3.38 12.46
N THR A 59 2.02 3.80 11.23
CA THR A 59 1.66 5.18 10.86
C THR A 59 0.20 5.54 11.20
N LYS A 60 -0.66 4.58 11.59
CA LYS A 60 -2.09 4.79 11.92
C LYS A 60 -2.38 5.61 13.19
N LYS A 61 -1.40 6.36 13.73
CA LYS A 61 -1.54 7.18 14.96
C LYS A 61 -1.48 8.69 14.72
N GLN A 62 -1.91 9.19 13.58
CA GLN A 62 -2.29 10.60 13.49
C GLN A 62 -3.69 10.75 12.86
N PRO A 63 -4.69 11.20 13.63
CA PRO A 63 -5.83 11.88 13.03
C PRO A 63 -5.27 13.16 12.40
N ARG A 64 -5.33 13.28 11.06
CA ARG A 64 -5.01 14.56 10.41
C ARG A 64 -6.15 15.53 10.70
N ILE A 65 -5.86 16.50 11.56
CA ILE A 65 -6.67 17.64 11.93
C ILE A 65 -6.90 18.50 10.67
N HIS A 66 -7.98 18.27 9.89
CA HIS A 66 -8.73 19.31 9.14
C HIS A 66 -9.97 18.79 8.37
N LEU A 67 -10.83 17.96 8.97
CA LEU A 67 -12.16 17.62 8.38
C LEU A 67 -13.33 17.75 9.39
N GLU A 68 -13.10 18.35 10.56
CA GLU A 68 -14.14 18.56 11.60
C GLU A 68 -15.04 19.78 11.34
N GLN A 69 -15.53 19.97 10.11
CA GLN A 69 -16.63 20.91 9.89
C GLN A 69 -17.85 20.31 9.18
N HIS A 70 -17.76 19.08 8.65
CA HIS A 70 -18.92 18.43 8.00
C HIS A 70 -19.48 17.20 8.74
N SER A 71 -18.80 16.68 9.75
CA SER A 71 -19.23 15.44 10.45
C SER A 71 -20.17 15.66 11.64
N VAL A 72 -20.24 16.86 12.24
CA VAL A 72 -21.06 17.08 13.44
C VAL A 72 -22.57 17.03 13.16
N LYS A 73 -23.02 17.34 11.93
CA LYS A 73 -24.43 17.21 11.53
C LYS A 73 -24.83 15.79 11.13
N THR A 74 -23.89 14.94 10.71
CA THR A 74 -24.18 13.56 10.27
C THR A 74 -24.25 12.58 11.45
N ILE A 75 -23.53 12.87 12.54
CA ILE A 75 -23.44 11.99 13.71
C ILE A 75 -24.76 11.90 14.50
N GLN A 76 -25.68 12.86 14.37
CA GLN A 76 -26.99 12.80 15.03
C GLN A 76 -28.01 11.87 14.33
N ASN A 77 -27.73 11.37 13.11
CA ASN A 77 -28.72 10.63 12.32
C ASN A 77 -28.39 9.16 12.04
N LEU A 78 -27.26 8.60 12.47
CA LEU A 78 -26.89 7.21 12.15
C LEU A 78 -27.23 6.24 13.30
N SER A 79 -28.53 5.97 13.41
CA SER A 79 -29.07 4.76 14.02
C SER A 79 -28.78 3.55 13.11
N ILE A 80 -28.27 2.46 13.69
CA ILE A 80 -28.15 1.10 13.13
C ILE A 80 -27.06 0.83 12.05
N SER A 81 -26.61 1.79 11.21
CA SER A 81 -25.58 1.46 10.20
C SER A 81 -24.16 1.26 10.77
N GLY A 82 -23.82 1.92 11.89
CA GLY A 82 -22.47 1.90 12.47
C GLY A 82 -22.00 0.56 13.04
N THR A 83 -22.92 -0.37 13.35
CA THR A 83 -22.58 -1.69 13.90
C THR A 83 -22.15 -2.69 12.82
N LEU A 84 -22.65 -2.58 11.58
CA LEU A 84 -22.27 -3.49 10.49
C LEU A 84 -20.86 -3.17 9.95
N ASP A 85 -20.52 -1.87 9.85
CA ASP A 85 -19.19 -1.42 9.41
C ASP A 85 -18.10 -1.76 10.42
N ALA A 86 -18.39 -1.68 11.72
CA ALA A 86 -17.47 -2.08 12.78
C ALA A 86 -17.20 -3.60 12.78
N LEU A 87 -18.22 -4.42 12.55
CA LEU A 87 -18.09 -5.89 12.45
C LEU A 87 -17.31 -6.33 11.20
N ASN A 88 -17.52 -5.68 10.05
CA ASN A 88 -16.74 -5.92 8.83
C ASN A 88 -15.29 -5.41 8.93
N LYS A 89 -15.02 -4.38 9.74
CA LYS A 89 -13.65 -3.88 10.01
C LYS A 89 -12.83 -4.90 10.80
N TRP A 90 -13.44 -5.56 11.79
CA TRP A 90 -12.76 -6.56 12.62
C TRP A 90 -12.56 -7.90 11.89
N SER A 91 -13.54 -8.37 11.12
CA SER A 91 -13.42 -9.66 10.40
C SER A 91 -12.35 -9.65 9.30
N ASN A 92 -12.18 -8.52 8.61
CA ASN A 92 -11.21 -8.39 7.53
C ASN A 92 -9.77 -8.20 8.03
N HIS A 93 -9.57 -7.57 9.20
CA HIS A 93 -8.23 -7.38 9.76
C HIS A 93 -7.58 -8.72 10.14
N ASP A 94 -8.33 -9.57 10.85
CA ASP A 94 -7.84 -10.88 11.29
C ASP A 94 -7.57 -11.81 10.10
N LEU A 95 -8.41 -11.75 9.06
CA LEU A 95 -8.22 -12.47 7.82
C LEU A 95 -6.97 -11.98 7.06
N LEU A 96 -6.78 -10.66 6.94
CA LEU A 96 -5.58 -10.09 6.33
C LEU A 96 -4.31 -10.50 7.08
N GLU A 97 -4.31 -10.42 8.41
CA GLU A 97 -3.17 -10.88 9.22
C GLU A 97 -2.86 -12.36 8.99
N LYS A 98 -3.90 -13.21 8.93
CA LYS A 98 -3.75 -14.63 8.66
C LYS A 98 -3.11 -14.86 7.29
N LEU A 99 -3.65 -14.24 6.23
CA LEU A 99 -3.14 -14.35 4.86
C LEU A 99 -1.69 -13.83 4.75
N MET A 100 -1.35 -12.76 5.47
CA MET A 100 0.01 -12.23 5.51
C MET A 100 1.00 -13.17 6.18
N LYS A 101 0.56 -13.94 7.20
CA LYS A 101 1.40 -14.88 7.95
C LYS A 101 1.58 -16.24 7.26
N GLU A 102 0.78 -16.57 6.25
CA GLU A 102 0.88 -17.85 5.53
C GLU A 102 2.28 -18.09 4.93
N THR A 103 2.84 -19.27 5.20
CA THR A 103 4.16 -19.66 4.69
C THR A 103 4.04 -20.21 3.26
N PRO A 104 4.71 -19.60 2.27
CA PRO A 104 4.70 -20.11 0.89
C PRO A 104 5.34 -21.50 0.78
N LYS A 105 4.68 -22.40 0.04
CA LYS A 105 5.14 -23.79 -0.15
C LYS A 105 6.21 -23.93 -1.24
N ASP A 106 6.14 -23.10 -2.27
CA ASP A 106 7.00 -23.18 -3.45
C ASP A 106 7.51 -21.81 -3.92
N SER A 107 8.35 -21.79 -4.95
CA SER A 107 8.96 -20.57 -5.51
C SER A 107 7.93 -19.64 -6.16
N ALA A 108 6.87 -20.17 -6.77
CA ALA A 108 5.81 -19.39 -7.40
C ALA A 108 4.98 -18.65 -6.34
N GLN A 109 4.61 -19.34 -5.25
CA GLN A 109 3.93 -18.75 -4.10
C GLN A 109 4.79 -17.72 -3.37
N LYS A 110 6.11 -17.94 -3.27
CA LYS A 110 7.04 -16.94 -2.74
C LYS A 110 7.01 -15.67 -3.59
N ARG A 111 7.05 -15.81 -4.92
CA ARG A 111 6.98 -14.67 -5.86
C ARG A 111 5.64 -13.95 -5.75
N LEU A 112 4.54 -14.69 -5.74
CA LEU A 112 3.19 -14.13 -5.60
C LEU A 112 3.06 -13.36 -4.28
N LYS A 113 3.52 -13.93 -3.16
CA LYS A 113 3.49 -13.27 -1.86
C LYS A 113 4.26 -11.95 -1.87
N LEU A 114 5.43 -11.91 -2.49
CA LEU A 114 6.20 -10.67 -2.65
C LEU A 114 5.47 -9.64 -3.50
N ILE A 115 4.80 -10.05 -4.58
CA ILE A 115 3.99 -9.15 -5.41
C ILE A 115 2.80 -8.58 -4.61
N LYS A 116 2.09 -9.42 -3.86
CA LYS A 116 1.00 -8.99 -2.96
C LYS A 116 1.48 -7.97 -1.95
N MET A 117 2.66 -8.20 -1.35
CA MET A 117 3.31 -7.27 -0.43
C MET A 117 3.64 -5.95 -1.12
N ALA A 118 4.18 -5.99 -2.35
CA ALA A 118 4.54 -4.80 -3.12
C ALA A 118 3.31 -3.92 -3.40
N LEU A 119 2.22 -4.53 -3.91
CA LEU A 119 0.97 -3.84 -4.20
C LEU A 119 0.33 -3.28 -2.92
N HIS A 120 0.32 -4.05 -1.82
CA HIS A 120 -0.16 -3.56 -0.52
C HIS A 120 0.58 -2.29 -0.11
N CYS A 121 1.91 -2.26 -0.20
CA CYS A 121 2.71 -1.08 0.17
C CYS A 121 2.29 0.17 -0.62
N ILE A 122 2.16 0.03 -1.95
CA ILE A 122 1.79 1.13 -2.84
C ILE A 122 0.41 1.65 -2.51
N LEU A 123 -0.55 0.74 -2.35
CA LEU A 123 -1.91 1.11 -2.03
C LEU A 123 -1.95 1.90 -0.71
N VAL A 124 -1.32 1.39 0.36
CA VAL A 124 -1.34 2.09 1.67
C VAL A 124 -0.70 3.49 1.56
N ASP A 125 0.40 3.62 0.84
CA ASP A 125 1.01 4.93 0.60
C ASP A 125 0.09 5.86 -0.21
N LEU A 126 -0.62 5.34 -1.22
CA LEU A 126 -1.58 6.12 -2.01
C LEU A 126 -2.77 6.58 -1.17
N GLN A 127 -3.28 5.74 -0.26
CA GLN A 127 -4.33 6.14 0.68
C GLN A 127 -3.87 7.32 1.55
N ASP A 128 -2.59 7.36 1.95
CA ASP A 128 -2.01 8.45 2.75
C ASP A 128 -1.76 9.75 1.96
N LEU A 129 -1.54 9.63 0.64
CA LEU A 129 -1.34 10.73 -0.29
C LEU A 129 -2.66 11.31 -0.79
N TYR A 130 -3.68 10.48 -0.92
CA TYR A 130 -4.97 10.85 -1.45
C TYR A 130 -5.57 12.10 -0.78
N PRO A 131 -5.58 12.24 0.56
CA PRO A 131 -6.05 13.47 1.21
C PRO A 131 -5.23 14.73 0.92
N ARG A 132 -4.03 14.60 0.32
CA ARG A 132 -3.15 15.74 -0.01
C ARG A 132 -3.47 16.36 -1.37
N HIS A 133 -4.18 15.64 -2.23
CA HIS A 133 -4.46 16.05 -3.60
C HIS A 133 -5.96 16.25 -3.79
N THR A 134 -6.37 17.47 -4.14
CA THR A 134 -7.77 17.75 -4.49
C THR A 134 -8.05 17.18 -5.88
N ILE A 135 -8.68 16.01 -5.94
CA ILE A 135 -9.23 15.44 -7.19
C ILE A 135 -10.70 15.80 -7.22
N GLU A 136 -11.09 16.76 -8.06
CA GLU A 136 -12.44 17.35 -8.09
C GLU A 136 -13.56 16.32 -8.35
N LEU A 137 -13.25 15.20 -9.00
CA LEU A 137 -14.22 14.18 -9.43
C LEU A 137 -14.11 12.85 -8.68
N LEU A 138 -13.53 12.83 -7.47
CA LEU A 138 -13.37 11.59 -6.72
C LEU A 138 -14.30 11.52 -5.50
N ASP A 139 -15.13 10.49 -5.46
CA ASP A 139 -15.96 10.16 -4.29
C ASP A 139 -15.07 9.57 -3.19
N TYR A 140 -14.80 10.36 -2.13
CA TYR A 140 -13.87 10.04 -1.05
C TYR A 140 -14.28 8.80 -0.24
N ASP A 141 -15.56 8.69 0.10
CA ASP A 141 -16.05 7.57 0.89
C ASP A 141 -16.04 6.28 0.07
N LYS A 142 -16.45 6.38 -1.21
CA LYS A 142 -16.40 5.24 -2.13
C LYS A 142 -14.97 4.80 -2.43
N PHE A 143 -14.02 5.73 -2.58
CA PHE A 143 -12.61 5.41 -2.77
C PHE A 143 -12.01 4.70 -1.55
N ASP A 144 -12.28 5.16 -0.32
CA ASP A 144 -11.78 4.50 0.91
C ASP A 144 -12.40 3.11 1.13
N GLN A 145 -13.67 2.92 0.77
CA GLN A 145 -14.32 1.60 0.82
C GLN A 145 -13.71 0.64 -0.21
N CYS A 146 -13.56 1.07 -1.46
CA CYS A 146 -12.91 0.29 -2.51
C CYS A 146 -11.47 -0.05 -2.13
N PHE A 147 -10.74 0.89 -1.52
CA PHE A 147 -9.38 0.68 -1.06
C PHE A 147 -9.22 -0.56 -0.17
N LYS A 148 -10.08 -0.69 0.85
CA LYS A 148 -10.04 -1.82 1.80
C LYS A 148 -10.42 -3.15 1.12
N SER A 149 -11.44 -3.13 0.25
CA SER A 149 -11.82 -4.32 -0.52
C SER A 149 -10.69 -4.81 -1.41
N GLN A 150 -10.01 -3.89 -2.08
CA GLN A 150 -8.98 -4.22 -3.07
C GLN A 150 -7.71 -4.76 -2.41
N ILE A 151 -7.33 -4.26 -1.23
CA ILE A 151 -6.28 -4.90 -0.43
C ILE A 151 -6.66 -6.35 -0.11
N LEU A 152 -7.89 -6.59 0.32
CA LEU A 152 -8.34 -7.96 0.61
C LEU A 152 -8.30 -8.86 -0.62
N ASP A 153 -8.73 -8.36 -1.78
CA ASP A 153 -8.72 -9.10 -3.04
C ASP A 153 -7.29 -9.45 -3.49
N ILE A 154 -6.33 -8.53 -3.30
CA ILE A 154 -4.90 -8.81 -3.51
C ILE A 154 -4.45 -9.98 -2.64
N TRP A 155 -4.80 -9.98 -1.35
CA TRP A 155 -4.37 -11.06 -0.45
C TRP A 155 -5.08 -12.38 -0.71
N LYS A 156 -6.30 -12.35 -1.24
CA LYS A 156 -7.05 -13.53 -1.71
C LYS A 156 -6.60 -14.06 -3.08
N SER A 157 -5.80 -13.32 -3.85
CA SER A 157 -5.44 -13.75 -5.20
C SER A 157 -4.63 -15.06 -5.20
N HIS A 158 -4.83 -15.91 -6.20
CA HIS A 158 -4.18 -17.23 -6.25
C HIS A 158 -2.98 -17.28 -7.21
N ASP A 159 -2.89 -16.30 -8.10
CA ASP A 159 -1.86 -16.20 -9.13
C ASP A 159 -1.56 -14.72 -9.45
N VAL A 160 -0.56 -14.51 -10.30
CA VAL A 160 -0.11 -13.18 -10.73
C VAL A 160 -1.02 -12.60 -11.82
N GLU A 161 -1.74 -13.44 -12.57
CA GLU A 161 -2.63 -13.01 -13.66
C GLU A 161 -3.77 -12.15 -13.13
N GLN A 162 -4.34 -12.53 -11.98
CA GLN A 162 -5.36 -11.78 -11.26
C GLN A 162 -4.88 -10.37 -10.83
N LEU A 163 -3.57 -10.15 -10.73
CA LEU A 163 -2.97 -8.90 -10.28
C LEU A 163 -2.44 -8.03 -11.43
N LYS A 164 -2.46 -8.52 -12.68
CA LYS A 164 -1.92 -7.81 -13.85
C LYS A 164 -2.48 -6.40 -14.06
N PRO A 165 -3.80 -6.14 -13.90
CA PRO A 165 -4.33 -4.79 -14.08
C PRO A 165 -3.68 -3.77 -13.12
N LEU A 166 -3.54 -4.12 -11.84
CA LEU A 166 -2.89 -3.27 -10.84
C LEU A 166 -1.38 -3.13 -11.11
N LEU A 167 -0.72 -4.22 -11.49
CA LEU A 167 0.71 -4.19 -11.83
C LEU A 167 1.00 -3.24 -13.00
N SER A 168 0.12 -3.19 -13.99
CA SER A 168 0.25 -2.29 -15.14
C SER A 168 0.22 -0.82 -14.72
N ILE A 169 -0.66 -0.44 -13.78
CA ILE A 169 -0.76 0.93 -13.27
C ILE A 169 0.54 1.34 -12.56
N TYR A 170 1.11 0.46 -11.75
CA TYR A 170 2.23 0.77 -10.87
C TYR A 170 3.61 0.35 -11.40
N ASN A 171 3.69 -0.07 -12.67
CA ASN A 171 4.92 -0.57 -13.26
C ASN A 171 6.08 0.44 -13.12
N GLU A 172 5.80 1.73 -13.34
CA GLU A 172 6.80 2.80 -13.19
C GLU A 172 7.36 2.89 -11.77
N LEU A 173 6.51 2.74 -10.75
CA LEU A 173 6.96 2.73 -9.35
C LEU A 173 7.84 1.52 -9.04
N PHE A 174 7.51 0.34 -9.58
CA PHE A 174 8.33 -0.84 -9.43
C PHE A 174 9.70 -0.66 -10.09
N GLU A 175 9.73 -0.10 -11.30
CA GLU A 175 10.97 0.17 -12.02
C GLU A 175 11.86 1.17 -11.28
N LEU A 176 11.27 2.25 -10.77
CA LEU A 176 11.99 3.30 -10.06
C LEU A 176 12.31 2.96 -8.59
N GLN A 177 11.63 1.97 -7.99
CA GLN A 177 11.72 1.61 -6.57
C GLN A 177 11.45 2.80 -5.62
N LYS A 178 10.77 3.84 -6.10
CA LYS A 178 10.42 5.05 -5.34
C LYS A 178 9.08 4.88 -4.64
N LEU A 179 8.96 5.41 -3.42
CA LEU A 179 7.67 5.55 -2.74
C LEU A 179 6.76 6.48 -3.56
N PRO A 180 5.43 6.25 -3.55
CA PRO A 180 4.49 7.16 -4.21
C PRO A 180 4.63 8.61 -3.71
N CYS A 181 5.05 8.83 -2.46
CA CYS A 181 5.18 10.18 -1.89
C CYS A 181 6.45 10.94 -2.32
N ILE A 182 7.33 10.30 -3.10
CA ILE A 182 8.61 10.86 -3.55
C ILE A 182 8.57 11.28 -5.04
N ILE A 183 7.56 10.84 -5.79
CA ILE A 183 7.37 11.24 -7.19
C ILE A 183 6.68 12.61 -7.27
N GLU A 184 6.70 13.25 -8.44
CA GLU A 184 6.06 14.56 -8.63
C GLU A 184 4.54 14.52 -8.36
N ASP A 185 3.96 15.60 -7.85
CA ASP A 185 2.54 15.65 -7.48
C ASP A 185 1.61 15.32 -8.66
N SER A 186 1.96 15.75 -9.88
CA SER A 186 1.22 15.40 -11.10
C SER A 186 1.21 13.89 -11.37
N GLN A 187 2.32 13.20 -11.09
CA GLN A 187 2.41 11.74 -11.21
C GLN A 187 1.61 11.05 -10.11
N GLN A 188 1.60 11.59 -8.89
CA GLN A 188 0.78 11.09 -7.79
C GLN A 188 -0.71 11.16 -8.14
N VAL A 189 -1.19 12.30 -8.67
CA VAL A 189 -2.58 12.47 -9.12
C VAL A 189 -2.94 11.48 -10.23
N MET A 190 -2.07 11.32 -11.24
CA MET A 190 -2.30 10.34 -12.31
C MET A 190 -2.44 8.91 -11.79
N LEU A 191 -1.63 8.51 -10.80
CA LEU A 191 -1.74 7.19 -10.19
C LEU A 191 -3.09 7.02 -9.48
N ILE A 192 -3.50 7.99 -8.67
CA ILE A 192 -4.79 7.94 -7.97
C ILE A 192 -5.96 7.87 -8.96
N GLN A 193 -5.93 8.66 -10.04
CA GLN A 193 -6.97 8.64 -11.08
C GLN A 193 -7.04 7.30 -11.82
N LYS A 194 -5.89 6.73 -12.23
CA LYS A 194 -5.84 5.41 -12.88
C LYS A 194 -6.39 4.32 -11.97
N THR A 195 -6.04 4.37 -10.68
CA THR A 195 -6.53 3.43 -9.67
C THR A 195 -8.03 3.58 -9.44
N ALA A 196 -8.51 4.82 -9.33
CA ALA A 196 -9.93 5.12 -9.21
C ALA A 196 -10.74 4.66 -10.44
N SER A 197 -10.18 4.85 -11.64
CA SER A 197 -10.77 4.38 -12.90
C SER A 197 -10.89 2.86 -12.93
N LEU A 198 -9.81 2.14 -12.56
CA LEU A 198 -9.81 0.68 -12.49
C LEU A 198 -10.89 0.14 -11.55
N TRP A 199 -11.20 0.87 -10.47
CA TRP A 199 -12.19 0.46 -9.48
C TRP A 199 -13.59 1.02 -9.72
N GLY A 200 -13.81 1.79 -10.80
CA GLY A 200 -15.12 2.37 -11.12
C GLY A 200 -15.61 3.39 -10.07
N VAL A 201 -14.69 4.14 -9.47
CA VAL A 201 -14.98 5.13 -8.41
C VAL A 201 -14.79 6.58 -8.86
N LEU A 202 -14.43 6.82 -10.13
CA LEU A 202 -14.61 8.14 -10.74
C LEU A 202 -16.10 8.41 -10.94
N TYR A 203 -16.55 9.66 -10.76
CA TYR A 203 -17.90 10.02 -11.20
C TYR A 203 -18.04 9.73 -12.69
N ASN A 204 -19.14 9.08 -13.07
CA ASN A 204 -19.54 9.05 -14.46
C ASN A 204 -19.93 10.48 -14.85
N GLU A 205 -19.38 11.00 -15.95
CA GLU A 205 -19.91 12.19 -16.62
C GLU A 205 -21.40 12.03 -16.96
#